data_AF-A0A8T0PJG5-F1
#
_entry.id   AF-A0A8T0PJG5-F1
#
_cell.length_a   1.000
_cell.length_b   1.000
_cell.length_c   1.000
_cell.angle_alpha   90.00
_cell.angle_beta   90.00
_cell.angle_gamma   90.00
#
_symmetry.space_group_name_H-M   'P 1'
#
loop_
_entity.id
_entity.type
_entity.pdbx_description
1 polymer ?
#
loop_
_entity_poly.entity_id
_entity_poly.type
_entity_poly.pdbx_seq_one_letter_code
_entity_poly.pdbx_strand_id
1 'polypeptide(L)'
;MLTRLAWRRRRRRRRRVRRRRRVPQEHVDSILSWDLSRYVCRAPDNVNSMPFSEEFKAEYRAVQLRSVAHMREIRRTRAELQGFVRAQLEERGYVEADPEMFAKYKRELQPQG
;
A
#
# COMPACT_ATOMS: atom_id res chain seq x y z
N MET A 1 -3.45 44.00 -37.72
CA MET A 1 -2.32 43.35 -36.99
C MET A 1 -2.85 42.62 -35.75
N LEU A 2 -2.66 41.29 -35.74
CA LEU A 2 -2.51 40.38 -34.60
C LEU A 2 -3.40 40.49 -33.33
N THR A 3 -4.67 40.03 -33.34
CA THR A 3 -5.32 39.62 -32.06
C THR A 3 -6.41 38.55 -32.12
N ARG A 4 -6.75 37.95 -33.28
CA ARG A 4 -7.75 36.84 -33.30
C ARG A 4 -7.17 35.42 -33.29
N LEU A 5 -5.86 35.27 -33.54
CA LEU A 5 -5.20 33.95 -33.59
C LEU A 5 -4.56 33.52 -32.26
N ALA A 6 -4.32 34.44 -31.32
CA ALA A 6 -3.73 34.11 -30.03
C ALA A 6 -4.73 33.44 -29.06
N TRP A 7 -6.03 33.71 -29.19
CA TRP A 7 -7.05 33.14 -28.31
C TRP A 7 -7.41 31.68 -28.65
N ARG A 8 -7.23 31.25 -29.91
CA ARG A 8 -7.49 29.85 -30.30
C ARG A 8 -6.37 28.88 -29.89
N ARG A 9 -5.17 29.36 -29.56
CA ARG A 9 -4.04 28.50 -29.14
C ARG A 9 -3.95 28.28 -27.63
N ARG A 10 -4.64 29.07 -26.78
CA ARG A 10 -4.59 28.91 -25.31
C ARG A 10 -5.62 27.93 -24.74
N ARG A 11 -6.68 27.58 -25.49
CA ARG A 11 -7.72 26.61 -25.07
C ARG A 11 -7.50 25.16 -25.53
N ARG A 12 -6.33 24.84 -26.10
CA ARG A 12 -5.94 23.45 -26.45
C ARG A 12 -4.92 22.82 -25.50
N ARG A 13 -4.69 23.42 -24.33
CA ARG A 13 -3.71 22.94 -23.35
C ARG A 13 -4.29 22.46 -22.01
N ARG A 14 -5.60 22.32 -21.88
CA ARG A 14 -6.22 21.84 -20.64
C ARG A 14 -7.32 20.84 -20.96
N ARG A 15 -7.26 19.70 -20.27
CA ARG A 15 -8.09 18.51 -20.44
C ARG A 15 -7.74 17.66 -21.67
N ARG A 16 -6.49 17.20 -21.75
CA ARG A 16 -6.35 15.74 -21.92
C ARG A 16 -6.98 15.19 -20.64
N VAL A 17 -8.26 14.83 -20.73
CA VAL A 17 -8.87 13.94 -19.75
C VAL A 17 -7.99 12.70 -19.83
N ARG A 18 -6.95 12.64 -18.98
CA ARG A 18 -6.25 11.39 -18.73
C ARG A 18 -7.38 10.48 -18.31
N ARG A 19 -7.83 9.59 -19.20
CA ARG A 19 -8.86 8.61 -18.89
C ARG A 19 -8.37 7.98 -17.60
N ARG A 20 -9.05 8.31 -16.49
CA ARG A 20 -8.68 7.80 -15.16
C ARG A 20 -8.89 6.30 -15.29
N ARG A 21 -7.83 5.56 -15.57
CA ARG A 21 -7.90 4.11 -15.65
C ARG A 21 -8.30 3.66 -14.26
N ARG A 22 -9.48 3.05 -14.15
CA ARG A 22 -9.87 2.37 -12.92
C ARG A 22 -8.90 1.20 -12.76
N VAL A 23 -8.32 1.11 -11.59
CA VAL A 23 -7.58 -0.07 -11.19
C VAL A 23 -8.62 -1.18 -10.95
N PRO A 24 -8.39 -2.42 -11.42
CA PRO A 24 -9.26 -3.55 -11.12
C PRO A 24 -9.44 -3.73 -9.60
N GLN A 25 -10.64 -4.14 -9.17
CA GLN A 25 -10.94 -4.30 -7.74
C GLN A 25 -10.01 -5.31 -7.07
N GLU A 26 -9.66 -6.39 -7.75
CA GLU A 26 -8.72 -7.41 -7.27
C GLU A 26 -7.36 -6.83 -6.84
N HIS A 27 -6.88 -5.78 -7.51
CA HIS A 27 -5.63 -5.13 -7.14
C HIS A 27 -5.78 -4.23 -5.91
N VAL A 28 -6.94 -3.57 -5.76
CA VAL A 28 -7.28 -2.79 -4.57
C VAL A 28 -7.33 -3.72 -3.36
N ASP A 29 -8.05 -4.84 -3.49
CA ASP A 29 -8.20 -5.84 -2.43
C ASP A 29 -6.84 -6.46 -2.08
N SER A 30 -6.02 -6.78 -3.08
CA SER A 30 -4.66 -7.28 -2.87
C SER A 30 -3.82 -6.31 -2.04
N ILE A 31 -3.83 -5.01 -2.37
CA ILE A 31 -3.08 -3.98 -1.62
C ILE A 31 -3.60 -3.88 -0.18
N LEU A 32 -4.92 -3.84 0.00
CA LEU A 32 -5.55 -3.71 1.32
C LEU A 32 -5.39 -4.96 2.18
N SER A 33 -5.21 -6.14 1.57
CA SER A 33 -5.02 -7.41 2.29
C SER A 33 -3.62 -7.59 2.88
N TRP A 34 -2.65 -6.72 2.56
CA TRP A 34 -1.29 -6.88 3.07
C TRP A 34 -1.24 -6.79 4.59
N ASP A 35 -0.85 -7.89 5.23
CA ASP A 35 -0.51 -7.94 6.64
C ASP A 35 0.88 -7.33 6.87
N LEU A 36 0.89 -6.09 7.36
CA LEU A 36 2.12 -5.35 7.63
C LEU A 36 2.86 -5.83 8.88
N SER A 37 2.24 -6.68 9.72
CA SER A 37 2.87 -7.23 10.92
C SER A 37 3.89 -8.33 10.60
N ARG A 38 3.72 -9.03 9.48
CA ARG A 38 4.62 -10.11 9.01
C ARG A 38 5.97 -9.63 8.47
N TYR A 39 6.16 -8.32 8.26
CA TYR A 39 7.39 -7.74 7.69
C TYR A 39 8.45 -7.42 8.76
N VAL A 40 8.50 -8.20 9.83
CA VAL A 40 9.53 -8.07 10.88
C VAL A 40 10.64 -9.07 10.60
N CYS A 41 11.78 -8.58 10.10
CA CYS A 41 12.99 -9.38 10.03
C CYS A 41 13.55 -9.50 11.45
N ARG A 42 13.36 -10.65 12.11
CA ARG A 42 13.98 -10.93 13.40
C ARG A 42 15.44 -11.27 13.16
N ALA A 43 16.33 -10.56 13.85
CA ALA A 43 17.70 -11.03 13.94
C ALA A 43 17.70 -12.35 14.74
N PRO A 44 18.44 -13.38 14.33
CA PRO A 44 18.72 -14.53 15.17
C PRO A 44 19.55 -14.04 16.36
N ASP A 45 19.02 -14.25 17.56
CA ASP A 45 19.60 -13.75 18.81
C ASP A 45 20.96 -14.41 19.17
N ASN A 46 21.38 -15.42 18.40
CA ASN A 46 22.47 -16.32 18.75
C ASN A 46 23.70 -16.25 17.83
N VAL A 47 23.86 -15.20 17.00
CA VAL A 47 25.05 -15.02 16.13
C VAL A 47 26.36 -15.12 16.90
N ASN A 48 26.37 -14.63 18.14
CA ASN A 48 27.57 -14.65 19.00
C ASN A 48 27.96 -16.07 19.44
N SER A 49 26.97 -16.96 19.55
CA SER A 49 27.13 -18.35 19.96
C SER A 49 27.46 -19.29 18.79
N MET A 50 27.44 -18.79 17.56
CA MET A 50 27.77 -19.60 16.39
C MET A 50 29.28 -19.89 16.32
N PRO A 51 29.69 -21.09 15.89
CA PRO A 51 31.11 -21.49 15.77
C PRO A 51 31.75 -20.93 14.49
N PHE A 52 31.57 -19.64 14.21
CA PHE A 52 32.18 -18.93 13.08
C PHE A 52 33.26 -17.95 13.57
N SER A 53 34.12 -17.51 12.66
CA SER A 53 35.10 -16.46 12.96
C SER A 53 34.40 -15.14 13.31
N GLU A 54 35.06 -14.30 14.13
CA GLU A 54 34.51 -12.99 14.48
C GLU A 54 34.35 -12.07 13.26
N GLU A 55 35.22 -12.20 12.26
CA GLU A 55 35.09 -11.49 10.98
C GLU A 55 33.80 -11.87 10.25
N PHE A 56 33.50 -13.17 10.15
CA PHE A 56 32.27 -13.64 9.54
C PHE A 56 31.03 -13.19 10.32
N LYS A 57 31.08 -13.24 11.66
CA LYS A 57 30.01 -12.73 12.51
C LYS A 57 29.77 -11.23 12.29
N ALA A 58 30.83 -10.44 12.15
CA ALA A 58 30.72 -9.00 11.88
C ALA A 58 30.09 -8.72 10.52
N GLU A 59 30.53 -9.42 9.46
CA GLU A 59 29.93 -9.31 8.13
C GLU A 59 28.46 -9.72 8.14
N TYR A 60 28.13 -10.82 8.81
CA TYR A 60 26.77 -11.32 8.96
C TYR A 60 25.86 -10.29 9.65
N ARG A 61 26.32 -9.67 10.76
CA ARG A 61 25.58 -8.57 11.42
C ARG A 61 25.37 -7.39 10.47
N ALA A 62 26.37 -7.02 9.66
CA ALA A 62 26.25 -5.92 8.71
C ALA A 62 25.23 -6.21 7.60
N VAL A 63 25.19 -7.44 7.08
CA VAL A 63 24.15 -7.88 6.14
C VAL A 63 22.77 -7.81 6.79
N GLN A 64 22.62 -8.30 8.02
CA GLN A 64 21.34 -8.25 8.73
C GLN A 64 20.82 -6.84 8.97
N LEU A 65 21.68 -5.92 9.38
CA LEU A 65 21.27 -4.52 9.57
C LEU A 65 20.72 -3.93 8.27
N ARG A 66 21.35 -4.23 7.13
CA ARG A 66 20.86 -3.83 5.81
C ARG A 66 19.52 -4.47 5.46
N SER A 67 19.36 -5.77 5.71
CA SER A 67 18.09 -6.48 5.49
C SER A 67 16.96 -5.91 6.36
N VAL A 68 17.21 -5.64 7.64
CA VAL A 68 16.24 -5.02 8.56
C VAL A 68 15.84 -3.63 8.08
N ALA A 69 16.81 -2.80 7.68
CA ALA A 69 16.53 -1.47 7.14
C ALA A 69 15.67 -1.54 5.87
N HIS A 70 16.01 -2.43 4.94
CA HIS A 70 15.25 -2.63 3.71
C HIS A 70 13.82 -3.11 3.97
N MET A 71 13.64 -4.06 4.88
CA MET A 71 12.30 -4.56 5.24
C MET A 71 11.44 -3.48 5.91
N ARG A 72 12.04 -2.61 6.74
CA ARG A 72 11.36 -1.44 7.32
C ARG A 72 10.90 -0.47 6.24
N GLU A 73 11.74 -0.23 5.22
CA GLU A 73 11.39 0.63 4.10
C GLU A 73 10.23 0.04 3.28
N ILE A 74 10.27 -1.25 2.93
CA ILE A 74 9.17 -1.93 2.25
C ILE A 74 7.88 -1.81 3.05
N ARG A 75 7.93 -2.05 4.36
CA ARG A 75 6.76 -1.93 5.24
C ARG A 75 6.19 -0.51 5.20
N ARG A 76 7.06 0.52 5.25
CA ARG A 76 6.63 1.93 5.19
C ARG A 76 5.92 2.23 3.88
N THR A 77 6.53 1.88 2.75
CA THR A 77 5.95 2.10 1.40
C THR A 77 4.60 1.40 1.24
N ARG A 78 4.46 0.19 1.77
CA ARG A 78 3.19 -0.54 1.74
C ARG A 78 2.11 0.12 2.60
N ALA A 79 2.47 0.59 3.79
CA ALA A 79 1.55 1.34 4.66
C ALA A 79 1.08 2.63 3.99
N GLU A 80 2.01 3.39 3.39
CA GLU A 80 1.69 4.59 2.63
C GLU A 80 0.74 4.29 1.46
N LEU A 81 0.96 3.19 0.72
CA LEU A 81 0.10 2.79 -0.38
C LEU A 81 -1.29 2.36 0.09
N GLN A 82 -1.39 1.59 1.19
CA GLN A 82 -2.68 1.24 1.80
C GLN A 82 -3.45 2.50 2.22
N GLY A 83 -2.78 3.44 2.89
CA GLY A 83 -3.37 4.72 3.27
C GLY A 83 -3.86 5.53 2.07
N PHE A 84 -3.07 5.61 1.00
CA PHE A 84 -3.46 6.25 -0.25
C PHE A 84 -4.70 5.60 -0.88
N VAL A 85 -4.75 4.27 -0.95
CA VAL A 85 -5.88 3.54 -1.52
C VAL A 85 -7.15 3.78 -0.70
N ARG A 86 -7.07 3.73 0.64
CA ARG A 86 -8.21 4.03 1.52
C ARG A 86 -8.73 5.45 1.31
N ALA A 87 -7.85 6.44 1.28
CA ALA A 87 -8.23 7.83 1.01
C ALA A 87 -8.91 8.00 -0.37
N GLN A 88 -8.45 7.28 -1.39
CA GLN A 88 -9.07 7.29 -2.72
C GLN A 88 -10.43 6.60 -2.78
N LEU A 89 -10.67 5.60 -1.93
CA LEU A 89 -11.98 4.95 -1.79
C LEU A 89 -12.97 5.87 -1.06
N GLU A 90 -12.52 6.51 0.02
CA GLU A 90 -13.31 7.47 0.80
C GLU A 90 -13.73 8.69 -0.04
N GLU A 91 -12.81 9.28 -0.83
CA GLU A 91 -13.12 10.39 -1.75
C GLU A 91 -14.23 10.04 -2.76
N ARG A 92 -14.42 8.75 -3.05
CA ARG A 92 -15.42 8.24 -3.99
C ARG A 92 -16.70 7.74 -3.31
N GLY A 93 -16.80 7.89 -1.98
CA GLY A 93 -17.97 7.49 -1.19
C GLY A 93 -18.05 6.00 -0.86
N TYR A 94 -16.94 5.26 -0.98
CA TYR A 94 -16.88 3.88 -0.49
C TYR A 94 -16.65 3.90 1.03
N VAL A 95 -17.42 3.09 1.75
CA VAL A 95 -17.30 2.91 3.20
C VAL A 95 -16.58 1.60 3.48
N GLU A 96 -15.58 1.62 4.37
CA GLU A 96 -14.92 0.40 4.84
C GLU A 96 -15.95 -0.43 5.61
N ALA A 97 -16.25 -1.61 5.09
CA ALA A 97 -17.21 -2.52 5.65
C ALA A 97 -16.57 -3.31 6.80
N ASP A 98 -17.07 -3.14 8.02
CA ASP A 98 -16.72 -4.04 9.11
C ASP A 98 -17.34 -5.43 8.82
N PRO A 99 -16.52 -6.50 8.72
CA PRO A 99 -17.01 -7.86 8.50
C PRO A 99 -18.05 -8.31 9.54
N GLU A 100 -17.92 -7.85 10.78
CA GLU A 100 -18.86 -8.19 11.87
C GLU A 100 -20.22 -7.51 11.67
N MET A 101 -20.23 -6.26 11.18
CA MET A 101 -21.45 -5.56 10.78
C MET A 101 -22.18 -6.30 9.65
N PHE A 102 -21.46 -6.79 8.64
CA PHE A 102 -22.06 -7.55 7.55
C PHE A 102 -22.64 -8.89 8.02
N ALA A 103 -21.97 -9.57 8.94
CA ALA A 103 -22.47 -10.82 9.53
C ALA A 103 -23.76 -10.59 10.34
N LYS A 104 -23.86 -9.48 11.07
CA LYS A 104 -25.06 -9.07 11.81
C LYS A 104 -26.23 -8.75 10.86
N TYR A 105 -26.01 -7.91 9.86
CA TYR A 105 -27.04 -7.57 8.85
C TYR A 105 -27.55 -8.80 8.09
N LYS A 106 -26.67 -9.75 7.75
CA LYS A 106 -27.08 -11.02 7.11
C LYS A 106 -27.99 -11.87 8.00
N ARG A 107 -27.78 -11.88 9.33
CA ARG A 107 -28.66 -12.59 10.27
C ARG A 107 -30.01 -11.91 10.40
N GLU A 108 -30.05 -10.58 10.39
CA GLU A 108 -31.29 -9.80 10.54
C GLU A 108 -32.16 -9.82 9.27
N LEU A 109 -31.58 -10.05 8.09
CA LEU A 109 -32.27 -10.14 6.80
C LEU A 109 -32.75 -11.56 6.43
N GLN A 110 -32.44 -12.59 7.22
CA GLN A 110 -33.06 -13.90 7.02
C GLN A 110 -34.51 -13.82 7.54
N PRO A 111 -35.53 -14.05 6.69
CA PRO A 111 -36.91 -14.09 7.16
C PRO A 111 -37.01 -15.17 8.22
N GLN A 112 -37.52 -14.80 9.41
CA GLN A 112 -37.95 -15.79 10.39
C GLN A 112 -39.07 -16.58 9.71
N GLY A 113 -38.77 -17.85 9.42
CA GLY A 113 -39.77 -18.81 8.92
C GLY A 113 -40.87 -19.02 9.94
#